data_AF-A0A957NMJ4-F1
#
_entry.id   AF-A0A957NMJ4-F1
#
_cell.length_a   1.000
_cell.length_b   1.000
_cell.length_c   1.000
_cell.angle_alpha   90.00
_cell.angle_beta   90.00
_cell.angle_gamma   90.00
#
_symmetry.space_group_name_H-M   'P 1'
#
loop_
_entity.id
_entity.type
_entity.pdbx_description
1 polymer ?
#
loop_
_entity_poly.entity_id
_entity_poly.type
_entity_poly.pdbx_seq_one_letter_code
_entity_poly.pdbx_strand_id
1 'polypeptide(L)'
;MLQAIRQRVRIHDRYQLEIKIEYPVLPSKRTHYHLNTYLFIPHNLAINELSYPTSEFYRRLQNYIRFKTPVLSAAELLHDPVAPLQLIDRIWQKPIASDDPETVTLLVEQFKLLRAILRRTLDRRLQKGWRKATAADQPKGNGGRATVTVDHLESMLTEHVAVIEEIVARFRRHQPKVEGESIPERLQRSYRLTDEAISVVIEGNLLHAMRLVAESTVPELNERLAPLLATAIQNELAHRQQQGYRSLLLQRDKEKKASPAIKGPWQQSAADEANERYLYHLSLLKKYPSSVLYLSSLPQAEGETVEHLLFALAAGISMIFATLLAFYAQSVYGNFTASL
;
A
#
# COMPACT_ATOMS: atom_id res chain seq x y z
N MET A 1 -22.12 6.78 20.29
CA MET A 1 -22.22 7.40 18.95
C MET A 1 -21.51 6.51 17.95
N LEU A 2 -22.25 5.82 17.08
CA LEU A 2 -21.68 5.06 15.96
C LEU A 2 -21.01 6.06 15.00
N GLN A 3 -19.68 6.09 14.97
CA GLN A 3 -18.95 6.79 13.92
C GLN A 3 -19.41 6.24 12.57
N ALA A 4 -19.88 7.12 11.70
CA ALA A 4 -20.50 6.77 10.43
C ALA A 4 -19.61 5.82 9.61
N ILE A 5 -20.16 4.67 9.23
CA ILE A 5 -19.55 3.77 8.24
C ILE A 5 -19.43 4.57 6.93
N ARG A 6 -18.20 4.85 6.50
CA ARG A 6 -17.98 5.54 5.23
C ARG A 6 -17.95 4.51 4.12
N GLN A 7 -18.96 4.52 3.28
CA GLN A 7 -19.00 3.72 2.06
C GLN A 7 -18.61 4.57 0.86
N ARG A 8 -17.77 4.01 -0.01
CA ARG A 8 -17.44 4.61 -1.30
C ARG A 8 -17.45 3.54 -2.37
N VAL A 9 -18.24 3.76 -3.40
CA VAL A 9 -18.27 2.93 -4.60
C VAL A 9 -17.51 3.64 -5.72
N ARG A 10 -16.65 2.92 -6.43
CA ARG A 10 -15.91 3.43 -7.58
C ARG A 10 -15.81 2.35 -8.66
N ILE A 11 -15.82 2.80 -9.91
CA ILE A 11 -15.38 1.99 -11.04
C ILE A 11 -13.85 1.88 -10.91
N HIS A 12 -13.33 0.66 -10.77
CA HIS A 12 -11.89 0.42 -10.67
C HIS A 12 -11.25 0.39 -12.06
N ASP A 13 -11.84 -0.41 -12.95
CA ASP A 13 -11.48 -0.52 -14.36
C ASP A 13 -12.71 -0.95 -15.18
N ARG A 14 -12.50 -1.32 -16.44
CA ARG A 14 -13.57 -1.72 -17.38
C ARG A 14 -14.39 -2.94 -16.90
N TYR A 15 -13.83 -3.77 -16.03
CA TYR A 15 -14.39 -5.06 -15.62
C TYR A 15 -14.60 -5.18 -14.10
N GLN A 16 -14.19 -4.19 -13.31
CA GLN A 16 -14.18 -4.28 -11.86
C GLN A 16 -14.84 -3.06 -11.18
N LEU A 17 -15.67 -3.36 -10.18
CA LEU A 17 -16.23 -2.40 -9.25
C LEU A 17 -15.51 -2.53 -7.89
N GLU A 18 -15.06 -1.41 -7.33
CA GLU A 18 -14.45 -1.38 -6.00
C GLU A 18 -15.40 -0.73 -4.99
N ILE A 19 -15.73 -1.48 -3.94
CA ILE A 19 -16.53 -1.00 -2.80
C ILE A 19 -15.60 -0.87 -1.59
N LYS A 20 -15.45 0.36 -1.08
CA LYS A 20 -14.66 0.65 0.12
C LYS A 20 -15.58 0.95 1.27
N ILE A 21 -15.36 0.24 2.38
CA ILE A 21 -16.12 0.38 3.62
C ILE A 21 -15.12 0.64 4.73
N GLU A 22 -15.25 1.77 5.41
CA GLU A 22 -14.45 2.08 6.60
C GLU A 22 -15.27 1.80 7.86
N TYR A 23 -14.74 0.95 8.73
CA TYR A 23 -15.28 0.66 10.05
C TYR A 23 -14.23 0.98 11.13
N PRO A 24 -14.65 1.45 12.32
CA PRO A 24 -13.73 1.67 13.43
C PRO A 24 -13.13 0.34 13.90
N VAL A 25 -12.09 0.38 14.72
CA VAL A 25 -11.65 -0.79 15.50
C VAL A 25 -11.99 -0.48 16.94
N LEU A 26 -12.87 -1.28 17.53
CA LEU A 26 -13.28 -1.08 18.92
C LEU A 26 -12.16 -1.60 19.85
N PRO A 27 -11.97 -0.99 21.03
CA PRO A 27 -10.97 -1.43 22.01
C PRO A 27 -11.44 -2.69 22.73
N SER A 28 -11.70 -3.76 21.99
CA SER A 28 -12.08 -5.07 22.49
C SER A 28 -11.20 -6.15 21.87
N LYS A 29 -11.00 -7.27 22.59
CA LYS A 29 -10.22 -8.41 22.08
C LYS A 29 -10.81 -9.02 20.81
N ARG A 30 -12.13 -8.90 20.63
CA ARG A 30 -12.86 -9.35 19.44
C ARG A 30 -13.87 -8.28 19.05
N THR A 31 -13.89 -7.95 17.77
CA THR A 31 -14.85 -7.00 17.20
C THR A 31 -15.65 -7.71 16.11
N HIS A 32 -16.98 -7.65 16.22
CA HIS A 32 -17.89 -8.23 15.24
C HIS A 32 -18.58 -7.12 14.46
N TYR A 33 -18.57 -7.23 13.13
CA TYR A 33 -19.27 -6.33 12.22
C TYR A 33 -20.17 -7.15 11.32
N HIS A 34 -21.46 -6.79 11.26
CA HIS A 34 -22.42 -7.38 10.35
C HIS A 34 -22.69 -6.39 9.21
N LEU A 35 -22.43 -6.81 7.97
CA LEU A 35 -22.59 -5.96 6.79
C LEU A 35 -23.59 -6.61 5.83
N ASN A 36 -24.73 -5.97 5.64
CA ASN A 36 -25.67 -6.32 4.58
C ASN A 36 -25.43 -5.39 3.39
N THR A 37 -25.14 -5.98 2.22
CA THR A 37 -24.96 -5.23 0.96
C THR A 37 -26.02 -5.69 -0.03
N TYR A 38 -26.83 -4.74 -0.52
CA TYR A 38 -27.84 -4.99 -1.54
C TYR A 38 -27.39 -4.36 -2.86
N LEU A 39 -27.31 -5.16 -3.93
CA LEU A 39 -26.96 -4.68 -5.27
C LEU A 39 -28.20 -4.78 -6.16
N PHE A 40 -28.59 -3.65 -6.76
CA PHE A 40 -29.69 -3.60 -7.71
C PHE A 40 -29.12 -3.52 -9.12
N ILE A 41 -29.37 -4.57 -9.92
CA ILE A 41 -28.86 -4.68 -11.28
C ILE A 41 -30.03 -4.49 -12.27
N PRO A 42 -29.94 -3.54 -13.21
CA PRO A 42 -30.94 -3.36 -14.25
C PRO A 42 -31.18 -4.62 -15.09
N HIS A 43 -32.45 -4.94 -15.38
CA HIS A 43 -32.83 -6.17 -16.08
C HIS A 43 -32.26 -6.27 -17.51
N ASN A 44 -32.03 -5.13 -18.18
CA ASN A 44 -31.44 -5.06 -19.52
C ASN A 44 -29.98 -5.54 -19.58
N LEU A 45 -29.30 -5.73 -18.45
CA LEU A 45 -27.97 -6.34 -18.39
C LEU A 45 -28.02 -7.87 -18.44
N ALA A 46 -29.22 -8.46 -18.39
CA ALA A 46 -29.45 -9.90 -18.45
C ALA A 46 -28.65 -10.71 -17.42
N ILE A 47 -28.33 -10.12 -16.26
CA ILE A 47 -27.68 -10.80 -15.14
C ILE A 47 -28.76 -11.47 -14.29
N ASN A 48 -28.80 -12.80 -14.30
CA ASN A 48 -29.74 -13.63 -13.55
C ASN A 48 -29.10 -14.99 -13.23
N GLU A 49 -29.81 -15.86 -12.51
CA GLU A 49 -29.26 -17.15 -12.05
C GLU A 49 -28.81 -18.07 -13.20
N LEU A 50 -29.37 -17.92 -14.42
CA LEU A 50 -28.96 -18.71 -15.58
C LEU A 50 -27.69 -18.16 -16.25
N SER A 51 -27.54 -16.85 -16.32
CA SER A 51 -26.41 -16.20 -17.00
C SER A 51 -25.21 -15.93 -16.08
N TYR A 52 -25.46 -15.71 -14.80
CA TYR A 52 -24.46 -15.40 -13.79
C TYR A 52 -24.92 -15.88 -12.41
N PRO A 53 -24.74 -17.18 -12.11
CA PRO A 53 -25.23 -17.78 -10.88
C PRO A 53 -24.51 -17.23 -9.65
N THR A 54 -25.12 -17.41 -8.49
CA THR A 54 -24.61 -16.92 -7.21
C THR A 54 -23.20 -17.44 -6.89
N SER A 55 -22.88 -18.68 -7.27
CA SER A 55 -21.55 -19.27 -7.12
C SER A 55 -20.47 -18.54 -7.92
N GLU A 56 -20.78 -18.10 -9.14
CA GLU A 56 -19.90 -17.29 -9.99
C GLU A 56 -19.68 -15.89 -9.40
N PHE A 57 -20.70 -15.30 -8.78
CA PHE A 57 -20.58 -14.03 -8.07
C PHE A 57 -19.57 -14.14 -6.92
N TYR A 58 -19.77 -15.09 -6.00
CA TYR A 58 -18.89 -15.25 -4.85
C TYR A 58 -17.47 -15.67 -5.22
N ARG A 59 -17.30 -16.49 -6.27
CA ARG A 59 -15.96 -16.87 -6.75
C ARG A 59 -15.16 -15.67 -7.27
N ARG A 60 -15.83 -14.66 -7.82
CA ARG A 60 -15.19 -13.44 -8.33
C ARG A 60 -15.07 -12.33 -7.29
N LEU A 61 -15.65 -12.50 -6.11
CA LEU A 61 -15.56 -11.53 -5.03
C LEU A 61 -14.17 -11.56 -4.39
N GLN A 62 -13.45 -10.44 -4.47
CA GLN A 62 -12.15 -10.27 -3.82
C GLN A 62 -12.29 -9.36 -2.61
N ASN A 63 -12.07 -9.92 -1.42
CA ASN A 63 -12.16 -9.19 -0.16
C ASN A 63 -10.76 -8.88 0.37
N TYR A 64 -10.49 -7.59 0.61
CA TYR A 64 -9.25 -7.15 1.24
C TYR A 64 -9.55 -6.34 2.49
N ILE A 65 -9.04 -6.82 3.62
CA ILE A 65 -9.13 -6.10 4.89
C ILE A 65 -7.76 -5.47 5.16
N ARG A 66 -7.76 -4.20 5.52
CA ARG A 66 -6.52 -3.50 5.88
C ARG A 66 -6.77 -2.37 6.87
N PHE A 67 -5.78 -2.10 7.71
CA PHE A 67 -5.74 -0.88 8.50
C PHE A 67 -5.58 0.35 7.59
N LYS A 68 -6.20 1.44 8.02
CA LYS A 68 -5.94 2.76 7.45
C LYS A 68 -4.53 3.18 7.86
N THR A 69 -3.72 3.61 6.89
CA THR A 69 -2.39 4.13 7.20
C THR A 69 -2.53 5.30 8.19
N PRO A 70 -1.81 5.25 9.33
CA PRO A 70 -1.78 6.34 10.30
C PRO A 70 -1.39 7.66 9.63
N VAL A 71 -1.92 8.76 10.14
CA VAL A 71 -1.67 10.08 9.59
C VAL A 71 -0.86 10.88 10.60
N LEU A 72 0.46 10.84 10.45
CA LEU A 72 1.40 11.62 11.26
C LEU A 72 1.82 12.91 10.53
N SER A 73 2.16 13.94 11.27
CA SER A 73 2.89 15.12 10.81
C SER A 73 4.38 14.79 10.71
N ALA A 74 5.16 15.66 10.08
CA ALA A 74 6.61 15.46 10.00
C ALA A 74 7.25 15.53 11.40
N ALA A 75 6.81 16.47 12.24
CA ALA A 75 7.27 16.59 13.62
C ALA A 75 6.90 15.35 14.46
N GLU A 76 5.69 14.82 14.34
CA GLU A 76 5.30 13.56 14.99
C GLU A 76 6.18 12.40 14.48
N LEU A 77 6.40 12.28 13.17
CA LEU A 77 7.24 11.22 12.62
C LEU A 77 8.70 11.30 13.14
N LEU A 78 9.22 12.50 13.36
CA LEU A 78 10.56 12.75 13.86
C LEU A 78 10.67 12.60 15.38
N HIS A 79 9.67 13.02 16.16
CA HIS A 79 9.83 13.19 17.62
C HIS A 79 8.94 12.30 18.47
N ASP A 80 7.82 11.78 17.94
CA ASP A 80 6.88 10.98 18.71
C ASP A 80 7.52 9.64 19.12
N PRO A 81 7.58 9.31 20.42
CA PRO A 81 8.07 8.03 20.94
C PRO A 81 7.52 6.77 20.26
N VAL A 82 6.31 6.81 19.71
CA VAL A 82 5.69 5.65 19.05
C VAL A 82 5.78 5.69 17.52
N ALA A 83 6.39 6.74 16.94
CA ALA A 83 6.59 6.82 15.51
C ALA A 83 7.62 5.77 15.03
N PRO A 84 7.45 5.21 13.81
CA PRO A 84 8.35 4.18 13.32
C PRO A 84 9.83 4.58 13.31
N LEU A 85 10.15 5.85 13.02
CA LEU A 85 11.53 6.33 12.96
C LEU A 85 12.21 6.30 14.35
N GLN A 86 11.47 6.66 15.40
CA GLN A 86 11.94 6.60 16.78
C GLN A 86 12.06 5.16 17.28
N LEU A 87 11.12 4.29 16.91
CA LEU A 87 11.16 2.88 17.26
C LEU A 87 12.34 2.16 16.58
N ILE A 88 12.59 2.45 15.30
CA ILE A 88 13.79 2.01 14.57
C ILE A 88 15.04 2.37 15.37
N ASP A 89 15.23 3.65 15.70
CA ASP A 89 16.41 4.09 16.44
C ASP A 89 16.59 3.36 17.77
N ARG A 90 15.51 3.21 18.55
CA ARG A 90 15.53 2.52 19.85
C ARG A 90 15.89 1.06 19.72
N ILE A 91 15.34 0.36 18.73
CA ILE A 91 15.65 -1.05 18.52
C ILE A 91 17.14 -1.20 18.12
N TRP A 92 17.67 -0.29 17.30
CA TRP A 92 19.09 -0.27 16.91
C TRP A 92 20.09 0.18 18.00
N GLN A 93 19.62 0.54 19.20
CA GLN A 93 20.50 0.78 20.35
C GLN A 93 21.02 -0.52 20.96
N LYS A 94 20.31 -1.64 20.75
CA LYS A 94 20.71 -2.96 21.22
C LYS A 94 21.34 -3.76 20.07
N PRO A 95 22.36 -4.61 20.35
CA PRO A 95 22.87 -5.53 19.35
C PRO A 95 21.76 -6.49 18.92
N ILE A 96 21.55 -6.62 17.62
CA ILE A 96 20.57 -7.55 17.05
C ILE A 96 21.31 -8.87 16.87
N ALA A 97 20.98 -9.86 17.70
CA ALA A 97 21.49 -11.20 17.53
C ALA A 97 20.96 -11.82 16.22
N SER A 98 21.78 -12.61 15.53
CA SER A 98 21.38 -13.25 14.27
C SER A 98 20.22 -14.24 14.44
N ASP A 99 19.97 -14.71 15.67
CA ASP A 99 18.92 -15.68 16.04
C ASP A 99 17.74 -15.04 16.80
N ASP A 100 17.49 -13.73 16.63
CA ASP A 100 16.33 -13.03 17.20
C ASP A 100 15.26 -12.74 16.12
N PRO A 101 14.36 -13.70 15.83
CA PRO A 101 13.35 -13.55 14.79
C PRO A 101 12.28 -12.49 15.13
N GLU A 102 12.04 -12.22 16.42
CA GLU A 102 11.04 -11.26 16.87
C GLU A 102 11.52 -9.83 16.58
N THR A 103 12.74 -9.50 16.98
CA THR A 103 13.33 -8.18 16.72
C THR A 103 13.47 -7.92 15.21
N VAL A 104 13.90 -8.94 14.44
CA VAL A 104 13.97 -8.83 12.97
C VAL A 104 12.59 -8.54 12.39
N THR A 105 11.55 -9.25 12.84
CA THR A 105 10.18 -9.04 12.34
C THR A 105 9.67 -7.65 12.70
N LEU A 106 9.86 -7.22 13.94
CA LEU A 106 9.47 -5.88 14.40
C LEU A 106 10.14 -4.78 13.56
N LEU A 107 11.45 -4.89 13.30
CA LEU A 107 12.17 -3.93 12.47
C LEU A 107 11.66 -3.88 11.03
N VAL A 108 11.44 -5.05 10.42
CA VAL A 108 10.87 -5.16 9.08
C VAL A 108 9.50 -4.48 9.03
N GLU A 109 8.66 -4.66 10.05
CA GLU A 109 7.36 -3.99 10.14
C GLU A 109 7.51 -2.47 10.29
N GLN A 110 8.43 -2.00 11.15
CA GLN A 110 8.68 -0.57 11.31
C GLN A 110 9.21 0.08 10.03
N PHE A 111 10.07 -0.58 9.26
CA PHE A 111 10.51 -0.12 7.95
C PHE A 111 9.35 0.08 6.98
N LYS A 112 8.48 -0.93 6.88
CA LYS A 112 7.29 -0.90 6.03
C LYS A 112 6.33 0.22 6.46
N LEU A 113 6.10 0.35 7.77
CA LEU A 113 5.24 1.39 8.35
C LEU A 113 5.80 2.79 8.11
N LEU A 114 7.11 3.00 8.32
CA LEU A 114 7.80 4.26 8.08
C LEU A 114 7.52 4.75 6.66
N ARG A 115 7.80 3.92 5.66
CA ARG A 115 7.55 4.27 4.26
C ARG A 115 6.06 4.56 4.02
N ALA A 116 5.16 3.69 4.51
CA ALA A 116 3.72 3.86 4.30
C ALA A 116 3.21 5.21 4.84
N ILE A 117 3.66 5.62 6.02
CA ILE A 117 3.33 6.89 6.66
C ILE A 117 4.00 8.05 5.92
N LEU A 118 5.29 7.95 5.61
CA LEU A 118 6.12 9.01 5.02
C LEU A 118 5.45 9.64 3.79
N ARG A 119 4.98 8.82 2.85
CA ARG A 119 4.30 9.32 1.64
C ARG A 119 3.14 10.25 1.98
N ARG A 120 2.26 9.82 2.88
CA ARG A 120 1.10 10.64 3.29
C ARG A 120 1.53 11.88 4.06
N THR A 121 2.57 11.77 4.88
CA THR A 121 3.11 12.89 5.64
C THR A 121 3.64 13.99 4.72
N LEU A 122 4.49 13.63 3.75
CA LEU A 122 5.09 14.56 2.79
C LEU A 122 4.04 15.18 1.85
N ASP A 123 3.14 14.37 1.28
CA ASP A 123 2.07 14.87 0.41
C ASP A 123 1.17 15.87 1.15
N ARG A 124 0.77 15.52 2.38
CA ARG A 124 -0.09 16.39 3.20
C ARG A 124 0.63 17.67 3.62
N ARG A 125 1.93 17.59 3.96
CA ARG A 125 2.74 18.75 4.34
C ARG A 125 2.85 19.72 3.17
N LEU A 126 3.27 19.23 2.00
CA LEU A 126 3.41 20.03 0.78
C LEU A 126 2.07 20.66 0.38
N GLN A 127 0.99 19.88 0.29
CA GLN A 127 -0.34 20.40 -0.09
C GLN A 127 -0.89 21.44 0.90
N LYS A 128 -0.76 21.19 2.21
CA LYS A 128 -1.23 22.14 3.23
C LYS A 128 -0.38 23.40 3.26
N GLY A 129 0.95 23.26 3.17
CA GLY A 129 1.90 24.37 3.14
C GLY A 129 1.65 25.26 1.92
N TRP A 130 1.61 24.64 0.74
CA TRP A 130 1.30 25.32 -0.52
C TRP A 130 -0.03 26.05 -0.46
N ARG A 131 -1.12 25.37 -0.06
CA ARG A 131 -2.45 25.99 0.01
C ARG A 131 -2.54 27.12 1.03
N LYS A 132 -1.83 27.05 2.15
CA LYS A 132 -1.79 28.15 3.13
C LYS A 132 -1.06 29.36 2.57
N ALA A 133 0.10 29.12 1.96
CA ALA A 133 0.91 30.17 1.36
C ALA A 133 0.20 30.85 0.19
N THR A 134 -0.59 30.13 -0.60
CA THR A 134 -1.38 30.70 -1.71
C THR A 134 -2.77 31.20 -1.29
N ALA A 135 -3.35 30.75 -0.17
CA ALA A 135 -4.64 31.28 0.32
C ALA A 135 -4.49 32.59 1.09
N ALA A 136 -3.30 32.88 1.65
CA ALA A 136 -2.95 34.21 2.16
C ALA A 136 -3.01 35.30 1.07
N ASP A 137 -3.15 34.89 -0.20
CA ASP A 137 -3.15 35.70 -1.41
C ASP A 137 -4.57 36.04 -1.92
N GLN A 138 -5.65 35.57 -1.28
CA GLN A 138 -7.00 36.00 -1.66
C GLN A 138 -7.25 37.44 -1.18
N PRO A 139 -7.55 38.41 -2.09
CA PRO A 139 -7.71 39.80 -1.71
C PRO A 139 -8.95 39.98 -0.83
N LYS A 140 -8.72 40.27 0.45
CA LYS A 140 -9.72 40.97 1.27
C LYS A 140 -9.61 42.47 0.98
N GLY A 141 -10.31 42.92 -0.08
CA GLY A 141 -10.54 44.35 -0.32
C GLY A 141 -9.69 45.00 -1.43
N ASN A 142 -10.31 45.99 -2.10
CA ASN A 142 -9.85 46.68 -3.30
C ASN A 142 -8.40 47.19 -3.27
N GLY A 143 -7.66 46.90 -4.34
CA GLY A 143 -6.67 47.81 -4.92
C GLY A 143 -5.18 47.57 -4.64
N GLY A 144 -4.82 46.65 -3.75
CA GLY A 144 -3.42 46.25 -3.56
C GLY A 144 -3.05 45.12 -4.51
N ARG A 145 -2.01 45.29 -5.35
CA ARG A 145 -1.38 44.16 -6.05
C ARG A 145 -0.96 43.13 -5.01
N ALA A 146 -1.56 41.95 -5.08
CA ALA A 146 -1.24 40.81 -4.24
C ALA A 146 0.26 40.51 -4.43
N THR A 147 1.07 40.94 -3.47
CA THR A 147 2.49 40.60 -3.46
C THR A 147 2.50 39.20 -2.87
N VAL A 148 2.50 38.19 -3.74
CA VAL A 148 2.94 36.85 -3.36
C VAL A 148 4.24 37.08 -2.61
N THR A 149 4.29 36.89 -1.30
CA THR A 149 5.56 36.96 -0.59
C THR A 149 6.31 35.70 -1.02
N VAL A 150 7.04 35.80 -2.12
CA VAL A 150 7.94 34.78 -2.67
C VAL A 150 8.77 34.17 -1.54
N ASP A 151 9.18 35.01 -0.59
CA ASP A 151 9.91 34.64 0.63
C ASP A 151 9.14 33.65 1.53
N HIS A 152 7.81 33.73 1.64
CA HIS A 152 7.03 32.78 2.44
C HIS A 152 6.93 31.41 1.76
N LEU A 153 6.71 31.38 0.45
CA LEU A 153 6.71 30.13 -0.32
C LEU A 153 8.10 29.49 -0.35
N GLU A 154 9.14 30.31 -0.49
CA GLU A 154 10.54 29.89 -0.44
C GLU A 154 10.89 29.33 0.94
N SER A 155 10.55 30.04 2.02
CA SER A 155 10.76 29.56 3.39
C SER A 155 10.05 28.22 3.62
N MET A 156 8.79 28.09 3.19
CA MET A 156 8.01 26.86 3.33
C MET A 156 8.62 25.69 2.56
N LEU A 157 9.05 25.89 1.31
CA LEU A 157 9.67 24.84 0.50
C LEU A 157 11.08 24.47 1.00
N THR A 158 11.85 25.45 1.46
CA THR A 158 13.16 25.23 2.07
C THR A 158 13.01 24.40 3.34
N GLU A 159 12.07 24.74 4.22
CA GLU A 159 11.77 23.96 5.43
C GLU A 159 11.26 22.55 5.07
N HIS A 160 10.46 22.42 4.01
CA HIS A 160 9.98 21.12 3.54
C HIS A 160 11.11 20.22 3.04
N VAL A 161 12.07 20.75 2.29
CA VAL A 161 13.27 20.01 1.86
C VAL A 161 14.15 19.64 3.04
N ALA A 162 14.42 20.57 3.96
CA ALA A 162 15.21 20.30 5.16
C ALA A 162 14.62 19.16 6.01
N VAL A 163 13.29 19.14 6.16
CA VAL A 163 12.59 18.06 6.87
C VAL A 163 12.72 16.70 6.15
N ILE A 164 12.68 16.68 4.81
CA ILE A 164 12.93 15.46 4.04
C ILE A 164 14.35 14.96 4.32
N GLU A 165 15.34 15.85 4.21
CA GLU A 165 16.75 15.53 4.44
C GLU A 165 16.98 14.98 5.86
N GLU A 166 16.36 15.57 6.88
CA GLU A 166 16.47 15.09 8.27
C GLU A 166 15.90 13.68 8.43
N ILE A 167 14.69 13.41 7.92
CA ILE A 167 14.05 12.09 8.00
C ILE A 167 14.92 11.03 7.32
N VAL A 168 15.43 11.37 6.13
CA VAL A 168 16.27 10.48 5.32
C VAL A 168 17.60 10.21 5.99
N ALA A 169 18.30 11.25 6.45
CA ALA A 169 19.58 11.14 7.13
C ALA A 169 19.46 10.27 8.38
N ARG A 170 18.35 10.39 9.11
CA ARG A 170 18.08 9.60 10.30
C ARG A 170 17.84 8.13 10.00
N PHE A 171 17.04 7.82 8.97
CA PHE A 171 16.84 6.43 8.53
C PHE A 171 18.15 5.82 7.98
N ARG A 172 18.86 6.55 7.11
CA ARG A 172 20.08 6.08 6.44
C ARG A 172 21.29 5.97 7.37
N ARG A 173 21.27 6.59 8.56
CA ARG A 173 22.31 6.42 9.58
C ARG A 173 22.50 4.96 10.02
N HIS A 174 21.48 4.12 9.85
CA HIS A 174 21.54 2.69 10.17
C HIS A 174 22.11 1.84 9.04
N GLN A 175 22.35 2.40 7.85
CA GLN A 175 22.88 1.67 6.70
C GLN A 175 24.16 0.87 7.00
N PRO A 176 25.20 1.45 7.64
CA PRO A 176 26.44 0.72 7.90
C PRO A 176 26.23 -0.47 8.85
N LYS A 177 25.25 -0.36 9.76
CA LYS A 177 24.89 -1.46 10.66
C LYS A 177 24.20 -2.60 9.92
N VAL A 178 23.35 -2.27 8.95
CA VAL A 178 22.59 -3.25 8.16
C VAL A 178 23.50 -4.00 7.18
N GLU A 179 24.52 -3.34 6.64
CA GLU A 179 25.48 -3.93 5.69
C GLU A 179 26.54 -4.82 6.36
N GLY A 180 26.54 -4.93 7.70
CA GLY A 180 27.45 -5.79 8.44
C GLY A 180 27.15 -7.29 8.26
N GLU A 181 28.20 -8.12 8.33
CA GLU A 181 28.14 -9.57 8.08
C GLU A 181 27.25 -10.34 9.09
N SER A 182 27.03 -9.81 10.30
CA SER A 182 26.25 -10.48 11.35
C SER A 182 24.73 -10.28 11.26
N ILE A 183 24.24 -9.49 10.29
CA ILE A 183 22.81 -9.15 10.19
C ILE A 183 22.06 -10.16 9.31
N PRO A 184 20.88 -10.67 9.75
CA PRO A 184 20.05 -11.57 8.94
C PRO A 184 19.68 -11.01 7.56
N GLU A 185 19.80 -11.84 6.51
CA GLU A 185 19.55 -11.45 5.11
C GLU A 185 18.15 -10.84 4.91
N ARG A 186 17.13 -11.36 5.59
CA ARG A 186 15.75 -10.84 5.56
C ARG A 186 15.70 -9.36 5.95
N LEU A 187 16.46 -8.95 6.97
CA LEU A 187 16.51 -7.57 7.44
C LEU A 187 17.24 -6.68 6.44
N GLN A 188 18.38 -7.15 5.89
CA GLN A 188 19.13 -6.44 4.86
C GLN A 188 18.28 -6.16 3.61
N ARG A 189 17.58 -7.19 3.13
CA ARG A 189 16.68 -7.09 1.97
C ARG A 189 15.52 -6.13 2.26
N SER A 190 14.93 -6.21 3.44
CA SER A 190 13.84 -5.32 3.86
C SER A 190 14.28 -3.86 3.91
N TYR A 191 15.47 -3.60 4.45
CA TYR A 191 16.06 -2.26 4.49
C TYR A 191 16.25 -1.71 3.09
N ARG A 192 16.92 -2.45 2.18
CA ARG A 192 17.16 -2.03 0.79
C ARG A 192 15.86 -1.71 0.04
N LEU A 193 14.85 -2.59 0.14
CA LEU A 193 13.53 -2.36 -0.48
C LEU A 193 12.83 -1.13 0.11
N THR A 194 13.01 -0.87 1.40
CA THR A 194 12.41 0.28 2.07
C THR A 194 13.12 1.57 1.71
N ASP A 195 14.46 1.59 1.69
CA ASP A 195 15.24 2.75 1.28
C ASP A 195 14.95 3.13 -0.18
N GLU A 196 14.92 2.16 -1.09
CA GLU A 196 14.51 2.38 -2.48
C GLU A 196 13.07 2.93 -2.56
N ALA A 197 12.14 2.37 -1.79
CA ALA A 197 10.77 2.85 -1.76
C ALA A 197 10.60 4.25 -1.13
N ILE A 198 11.44 4.63 -0.17
CA ILE A 198 11.52 5.98 0.42
C ILE A 198 12.07 6.95 -0.62
N SER A 199 13.16 6.57 -1.27
CA SER A 199 13.79 7.31 -2.35
C SER A 199 12.81 7.69 -3.46
N VAL A 200 11.95 6.76 -3.89
CA VAL A 200 10.92 7.03 -4.91
C VAL A 200 9.81 7.94 -4.41
N VAL A 201 9.43 7.82 -3.14
CA VAL A 201 8.45 8.72 -2.53
C VAL A 201 8.98 10.16 -2.49
N ILE A 202 10.26 10.34 -2.16
CA ILE A 202 10.90 11.66 -2.08
C ILE A 202 11.01 12.28 -3.46
N GLU A 203 11.55 11.57 -4.45
CA GLU A 203 11.64 12.05 -5.83
C GLU A 203 10.26 12.49 -6.35
N GLY A 204 9.23 11.66 -6.16
CA GLY A 204 7.87 12.00 -6.59
C GLY A 204 7.31 13.24 -5.89
N ASN A 205 7.64 13.43 -4.61
CA ASN A 205 7.20 14.59 -3.83
C ASN A 205 7.94 15.88 -4.25
N LEU A 206 9.25 15.81 -4.47
CA LEU A 206 10.07 16.93 -4.94
C LEU A 206 9.70 17.34 -6.37
N LEU A 207 9.45 16.37 -7.27
CA LEU A 207 8.94 16.64 -8.61
C LEU A 207 7.54 17.27 -8.57
N HIS A 208 6.68 16.87 -7.63
CA HIS A 208 5.40 17.53 -7.42
C HIS A 208 5.57 18.98 -6.97
N ALA A 209 6.48 19.25 -6.03
CA ALA A 209 6.81 20.62 -5.61
C ALA A 209 7.36 21.46 -6.77
N MET A 210 8.27 20.90 -7.57
CA MET A 210 8.83 21.57 -8.75
C MET A 210 7.76 21.90 -9.78
N ARG A 211 6.80 20.99 -9.99
CA ARG A 211 5.64 21.25 -10.86
C ARG A 211 4.75 22.37 -10.32
N LEU A 212 4.47 22.40 -9.02
CA LEU A 212 3.69 23.47 -8.40
C LEU A 212 4.38 24.85 -8.56
N VAL A 213 5.69 24.90 -8.41
CA VAL A 213 6.50 26.10 -8.65
C VAL A 213 6.45 26.51 -10.12
N ALA A 214 6.62 25.57 -11.05
CA ALA A 214 6.59 25.83 -12.49
C ALA A 214 5.20 26.27 -13.01
N GLU A 215 4.12 25.76 -12.42
CA GLU A 215 2.74 26.16 -12.73
C GLU A 215 2.32 27.48 -12.06
N SER A 216 3.17 28.04 -11.18
CA SER A 216 2.88 29.31 -10.53
C SER A 216 3.02 30.48 -11.51
N THR A 217 2.21 31.52 -11.34
CA THR A 217 2.23 32.72 -12.19
C THR A 217 3.36 33.68 -11.85
N VAL A 218 4.26 33.34 -10.93
CA VAL A 218 5.35 34.20 -10.42
C VAL A 218 6.70 33.67 -10.92
N PRO A 219 7.29 34.27 -11.97
CA PRO A 219 8.54 33.79 -12.55
C PRO A 219 9.73 33.75 -11.56
N GLU A 220 9.81 34.76 -10.67
CA GLU A 220 10.86 34.87 -9.65
C GLU A 220 10.92 33.66 -8.71
N LEU A 221 9.76 33.04 -8.43
CA LEU A 221 9.69 31.85 -7.57
C LEU A 221 10.41 30.67 -8.23
N ASN A 222 10.25 30.50 -9.54
CA ASN A 222 10.88 29.44 -10.29
C ASN A 222 12.40 29.64 -10.36
N GLU A 223 12.87 30.87 -10.61
CA GLU A 223 14.31 31.17 -10.65
C GLU A 223 15.01 30.89 -9.32
N ARG A 224 14.36 31.21 -8.19
CA ARG A 224 14.93 31.00 -6.85
C ARG A 224 14.86 29.55 -6.38
N LEU A 225 13.75 28.85 -6.63
CA LEU A 225 13.49 27.54 -6.03
C LEU A 225 13.78 26.35 -6.93
N ALA A 226 13.80 26.53 -8.26
CA ALA A 226 14.16 25.45 -9.16
C ALA A 226 15.57 24.90 -8.87
N PRO A 227 16.61 25.72 -8.58
CA PRO A 227 17.92 25.21 -8.22
C PRO A 227 17.90 24.35 -6.95
N LEU A 228 17.23 24.81 -5.89
CA LEU A 228 17.11 24.09 -4.62
C LEU A 228 16.45 22.72 -4.82
N LEU A 229 15.32 22.67 -5.52
CA LEU A 229 14.61 21.42 -5.79
C LEU A 229 15.40 20.50 -6.73
N ALA A 230 16.07 21.07 -7.74
CA ALA A 230 16.92 20.32 -8.65
C ALA A 230 18.10 19.67 -7.92
N THR A 231 18.77 20.40 -7.03
CA THR A 231 19.85 19.86 -6.19
C THR A 231 19.35 18.72 -5.30
N ALA A 232 18.20 18.90 -4.63
CA ALA A 232 17.60 17.85 -3.80
C ALA A 232 17.26 16.58 -4.61
N ILE A 233 16.70 16.75 -5.82
CA ILE A 233 16.41 15.62 -6.74
C ILE A 233 17.71 14.95 -7.20
N GLN A 234 18.73 15.73 -7.56
CA GLN A 234 20.04 15.20 -7.99
C GLN A 234 20.73 14.42 -6.88
N ASN A 235 20.66 14.88 -5.64
CA ASN A 235 21.20 14.16 -4.48
C ASN A 235 20.52 12.79 -4.32
N GLU A 236 19.19 12.73 -4.49
CA GLU A 236 18.46 11.46 -4.40
C GLU A 236 18.75 10.53 -5.57
N LEU A 237 18.93 11.07 -6.79
CA LEU A 237 19.36 10.29 -7.95
C LEU A 237 20.79 9.76 -7.79
N ALA A 238 21.71 10.56 -7.23
CA ALA A 238 23.07 10.14 -6.94
C ALA A 238 23.09 9.02 -5.90
N HIS A 239 22.28 9.12 -4.84
CA HIS A 239 22.10 8.04 -3.86
C HIS A 239 21.65 6.74 -4.53
N ARG A 240 20.62 6.78 -5.39
CA ARG A 240 20.18 5.59 -6.13
C ARG A 240 21.28 4.98 -6.99
N GLN A 241 22.12 5.80 -7.63
CA GLN A 241 23.25 5.28 -8.40
C GLN A 241 24.26 4.57 -7.51
N GLN A 242 24.63 5.17 -6.38
CA GLN A 242 25.58 4.60 -5.43
C GLN A 242 25.08 3.27 -4.87
N GLN A 243 23.78 3.17 -4.58
CA GLN A 243 23.15 1.95 -4.06
C GLN A 243 22.80 0.92 -5.14
N GLY A 244 22.99 1.24 -6.43
CA GLY A 244 22.60 0.38 -7.54
C GLY A 244 21.07 0.24 -7.74
N TYR A 245 20.28 1.18 -7.22
CA TYR A 245 18.82 1.20 -7.39
C TYR A 245 18.43 1.67 -8.79
N ARG A 246 17.26 1.21 -9.26
CA ARG A 246 16.77 1.57 -10.61
C ARG A 246 16.23 3.00 -10.62
N SER A 247 16.52 3.74 -11.69
CA SER A 247 16.01 5.10 -11.88
C SER A 247 15.72 5.39 -13.35
N LEU A 248 14.49 5.88 -13.64
CA LEU A 248 14.07 6.25 -14.99
C LEU A 248 14.80 7.46 -15.54
N LEU A 249 15.03 8.48 -14.72
CA LEU A 249 15.68 9.72 -15.18
C LEU A 249 17.10 9.44 -15.67
N LEU A 250 17.79 8.52 -14.99
CA LEU A 250 19.15 8.11 -15.34
C LEU A 250 19.21 7.18 -16.55
N GLN A 251 18.20 6.33 -16.73
CA GLN A 251 18.09 5.48 -17.92
C GLN A 251 17.81 6.32 -19.17
N ARG A 252 16.90 7.29 -19.07
CA ARG A 252 16.55 8.19 -20.19
C ARG A 252 17.71 9.06 -20.65
N ASP A 253 18.55 9.55 -19.74
CA ASP A 253 19.72 10.35 -20.11
C ASP A 253 20.83 9.53 -20.77
N LYS A 254 21.00 8.26 -20.38
CA LYS A 254 21.92 7.32 -21.04
C LYS A 254 21.41 6.93 -22.43
N GLU A 255 20.11 6.70 -22.57
CA GLU A 255 19.49 6.29 -23.84
C GLU A 255 19.35 7.43 -24.85
N LYS A 256 19.03 8.66 -24.42
CA LYS A 256 19.06 9.86 -25.28
C LYS A 256 20.43 10.10 -25.90
N LYS A 257 21.50 9.75 -25.19
CA LYS A 257 22.89 9.85 -25.69
C LYS A 257 23.26 8.67 -26.61
N ALA A 258 22.52 7.56 -26.57
CA ALA A 258 22.87 6.32 -27.26
C ALA A 258 22.18 6.12 -28.63
N SER A 259 21.09 6.83 -28.98
CA SER A 259 20.49 6.73 -30.32
C SER A 259 19.50 7.84 -30.68
N PRO A 260 19.71 8.59 -31.79
CA PRO A 260 18.67 9.31 -32.52
C PRO A 260 18.26 8.47 -33.73
N ALA A 261 17.58 7.33 -33.52
CA ALA A 261 17.14 6.47 -34.63
C ALA A 261 15.61 6.58 -34.83
N ILE A 262 15.22 6.90 -36.06
CA ILE A 262 13.83 7.00 -36.55
C ILE A 262 13.18 5.61 -36.41
N LYS A 263 12.08 5.52 -35.66
CA LYS A 263 11.34 4.26 -35.42
C LYS A 263 10.25 4.03 -36.46
N GLY A 264 10.15 2.79 -36.94
CA GLY A 264 8.97 2.29 -37.67
C GLY A 264 7.81 1.89 -36.73
N PRO A 265 6.58 1.66 -37.25
CA PRO A 265 5.34 1.64 -36.46
C PRO A 265 5.13 0.44 -35.51
N TRP A 266 5.90 -0.65 -35.64
CA TRP A 266 5.62 -1.93 -34.96
C TRP A 266 6.81 -2.55 -34.21
N GLN A 267 7.87 -1.79 -33.94
CA GLN A 267 9.00 -2.27 -33.14
C GLN A 267 8.89 -1.74 -31.71
N GLN A 268 8.60 -2.65 -30.76
CA GLN A 268 8.79 -2.37 -29.34
C GLN A 268 10.27 -2.04 -29.12
N SER A 269 10.53 -0.83 -28.66
CA SER A 269 11.90 -0.39 -28.44
C SER A 269 12.41 -0.93 -27.11
N ALA A 270 13.70 -1.18 -27.01
CA ALA A 270 14.35 -1.50 -25.73
C ALA A 270 13.99 -0.48 -24.61
N ALA A 271 13.74 0.78 -24.97
CA ALA A 271 13.27 1.82 -24.04
C ALA A 271 11.85 1.56 -23.51
N ASP A 272 10.95 1.01 -24.33
CA ASP A 272 9.57 0.71 -23.93
C ASP A 272 9.56 -0.48 -22.96
N GLU A 273 10.38 -1.51 -23.22
CA GLU A 273 10.56 -2.65 -22.31
C GLU A 273 11.21 -2.24 -20.98
N ALA A 274 12.22 -1.36 -21.02
CA ALA A 274 12.85 -0.82 -19.80
C ALA A 274 11.85 -0.04 -18.94
N ASN A 275 10.99 0.76 -19.57
CA ASN A 275 9.92 1.50 -18.90
C ASN A 275 8.92 0.56 -18.22
N GLU A 276 8.44 -0.48 -18.92
CA GLU A 276 7.52 -1.47 -18.35
C GLU A 276 8.12 -2.18 -17.13
N ARG A 277 9.38 -2.61 -17.23
CA ARG A 277 10.10 -3.25 -16.11
C ARG A 277 10.26 -2.31 -14.92
N TYR A 278 10.50 -1.03 -15.15
CA TYR A 278 10.56 -0.03 -14.06
C TYR A 278 9.18 0.18 -13.43
N LEU A 279 8.12 0.36 -14.23
CA LEU A 279 6.76 0.55 -13.73
C LEU A 279 6.30 -0.66 -12.91
N TYR A 280 6.64 -1.87 -13.37
CA TYR A 280 6.41 -3.09 -12.62
C TYR A 280 7.14 -3.07 -11.27
N HIS A 281 8.43 -2.74 -11.25
CA HIS A 281 9.23 -2.63 -10.02
C HIS A 281 8.65 -1.58 -9.04
N LEU A 282 8.24 -0.43 -9.55
CA LEU A 282 7.59 0.61 -8.75
C LEU A 282 6.28 0.12 -8.13
N SER A 283 5.51 -0.70 -8.85
CA SER A 283 4.31 -1.34 -8.32
C SER A 283 4.64 -2.28 -7.15
N LEU A 284 5.75 -3.01 -7.22
CA LEU A 284 6.25 -3.87 -6.14
C LEU A 284 6.69 -3.05 -4.93
N LEU A 285 7.49 -2.00 -5.13
CA LEU A 285 7.93 -1.08 -4.07
C LEU A 285 6.75 -0.35 -3.41
N LYS A 286 5.63 -0.19 -4.12
CA LYS A 286 4.39 0.31 -3.52
C LYS A 286 3.69 -0.75 -2.67
N LYS A 287 3.59 -1.98 -3.17
CA LYS A 287 2.88 -3.09 -2.51
C LYS A 287 3.64 -3.59 -1.27
N TYR A 288 4.96 -3.69 -1.33
CA TYR A 288 5.78 -4.28 -0.26
C TYR A 288 5.62 -3.56 1.09
N PRO A 289 5.82 -2.23 1.22
CA PRO A 289 5.59 -1.53 2.49
C PRO A 289 4.11 -1.49 2.88
N SER A 290 3.19 -1.47 1.91
CA SER A 290 1.75 -1.46 2.20
C SER A 290 1.26 -2.77 2.81
N SER A 291 1.98 -3.88 2.59
CA SER A 291 1.61 -5.21 3.10
C SER A 291 1.45 -5.26 4.63
N VAL A 292 2.19 -4.44 5.38
CA VAL A 292 2.10 -4.37 6.85
C VAL A 292 0.72 -3.92 7.35
N LEU A 293 -0.06 -3.27 6.48
CA LEU A 293 -1.40 -2.80 6.83
C LEU A 293 -2.48 -3.84 6.50
N TYR A 294 -2.18 -4.84 5.67
CA TYR A 294 -3.17 -5.83 5.25
C TYR A 294 -3.34 -6.91 6.32
N LEU A 295 -4.58 -7.28 6.57
CA LEU A 295 -4.95 -8.37 7.47
C LEU A 295 -5.18 -9.64 6.64
N SER A 296 -4.80 -10.78 7.20
CA SER A 296 -5.18 -12.07 6.66
C SER A 296 -6.69 -12.26 6.87
N SER A 297 -7.39 -12.56 5.78
CA SER A 297 -8.80 -12.97 5.82
C SER A 297 -8.87 -14.46 5.55
N LEU A 298 -9.45 -15.22 6.48
CA LEU A 298 -9.84 -16.60 6.23
C LEU A 298 -11.31 -16.58 5.82
N PRO A 299 -11.66 -16.85 4.54
CA PRO A 299 -13.04 -17.01 4.16
C PRO A 299 -13.57 -18.28 4.84
N GLN A 300 -14.58 -18.15 5.67
CA GLN A 300 -15.29 -19.28 6.24
C GLN A 300 -16.71 -19.26 5.68
N ALA A 301 -17.13 -20.37 5.08
CA ALA A 301 -18.51 -20.53 4.64
C ALA A 301 -19.40 -20.60 5.88
N GLU A 302 -20.37 -19.69 5.97
CA GLU A 302 -21.34 -19.68 7.06
C GLU A 302 -22.29 -20.87 6.86
N GLY A 303 -22.41 -21.75 7.86
CA GLY A 303 -23.30 -22.92 7.80
C GLY A 303 -22.63 -24.28 7.63
N GLU A 304 -21.30 -24.35 7.47
CA GLU A 304 -20.55 -25.63 7.38
C GLU A 304 -20.83 -26.54 8.60
N THR A 305 -20.99 -25.96 9.79
CA THR A 305 -21.35 -26.70 11.00
C THR A 305 -22.77 -27.28 10.96
N VAL A 306 -23.73 -26.55 10.39
CA VAL A 306 -25.12 -27.00 10.24
C VAL A 306 -25.19 -28.08 9.17
N GLU A 307 -24.48 -27.90 8.07
CA GLU A 307 -24.37 -28.90 7.00
C GLU A 307 -23.75 -30.20 7.50
N HIS A 308 -22.66 -30.13 8.28
CA HIS A 308 -22.03 -31.30 8.88
C HIS A 308 -22.95 -32.00 9.88
N LEU A 309 -23.75 -31.25 10.65
CA LEU A 309 -24.75 -31.81 11.55
C LEU A 309 -25.87 -32.52 10.78
N LEU A 310 -26.35 -31.93 9.68
CA LEU A 310 -27.36 -32.54 8.82
C LEU A 310 -26.83 -33.80 8.14
N PHE A 311 -25.58 -33.80 7.65
CA PHE A 311 -24.94 -35.00 7.10
C PHE A 311 -24.76 -36.09 8.16
N ALA A 312 -24.35 -35.74 9.38
CA ALA A 312 -24.26 -36.71 10.48
C ALA A 312 -25.63 -37.31 10.82
N LEU A 313 -26.69 -36.50 10.84
CA LEU A 313 -28.06 -36.96 11.06
C LEU A 313 -28.52 -37.90 9.93
N ALA A 314 -28.31 -37.51 8.67
CA ALA A 314 -28.66 -38.31 7.50
C ALA A 314 -27.91 -39.64 7.49
N ALA A 315 -26.62 -39.65 7.85
CA ALA A 315 -25.82 -40.86 7.98
C ALA A 315 -26.34 -41.77 9.11
N GLY A 316 -26.72 -41.19 10.27
CA GLY A 316 -27.32 -41.94 11.37
C GLY A 316 -28.65 -42.61 10.98
N ILE A 317 -29.54 -41.88 10.32
CA ILE A 317 -30.81 -42.41 9.81
C ILE A 317 -30.55 -43.51 8.78
N SER A 318 -29.60 -43.28 7.87
CA SER A 318 -29.21 -44.26 6.84
C SER A 318 -28.67 -45.55 7.45
N MET A 319 -27.84 -45.44 8.50
CA MET A 319 -27.29 -46.61 9.20
C MET A 319 -28.41 -47.39 9.89
N ILE A 320 -29.32 -46.73 10.62
CA ILE A 320 -30.48 -47.40 11.24
C ILE A 320 -31.33 -48.12 10.19
N PHE A 321 -31.64 -47.47 9.08
CA PHE A 321 -32.39 -48.06 7.98
C PHE A 321 -31.67 -49.28 7.39
N ALA A 322 -30.37 -49.17 7.11
CA ALA A 322 -29.56 -50.26 6.58
C ALA A 322 -29.49 -51.44 7.56
N THR A 323 -29.34 -51.18 8.86
CA THR A 323 -29.33 -52.21 9.91
C THR A 323 -30.68 -52.91 10.00
N LEU A 324 -31.79 -52.17 9.97
CA LEU A 324 -33.14 -52.77 9.95
C LEU A 324 -33.37 -53.63 8.71
N LEU A 325 -32.96 -53.14 7.53
CA LEU A 325 -33.07 -53.89 6.28
C LEU A 325 -32.21 -55.16 6.31
N ALA A 326 -31.01 -55.09 6.88
CA ALA A 326 -30.12 -56.24 7.06
C ALA A 326 -30.75 -57.29 8.00
N PHE A 327 -31.27 -56.87 9.16
CA PHE A 327 -31.97 -57.79 10.08
C PHE A 327 -33.24 -58.38 9.45
N TYR A 328 -34.02 -57.58 8.74
CA TYR A 328 -35.21 -58.05 8.03
C TYR A 328 -34.84 -59.08 6.96
N ALA A 329 -33.85 -58.79 6.12
CA ALA A 329 -33.36 -59.73 5.11
C ALA A 329 -32.84 -61.03 5.75
N GLN A 330 -32.11 -60.93 6.86
CA GLN A 330 -31.62 -62.08 7.61
C GLN A 330 -32.76 -62.91 8.23
N SER A 331 -33.87 -62.27 8.63
CA SER A 331 -35.06 -62.96 9.15
C SER A 331 -35.89 -63.66 8.08
N VAL A 332 -36.01 -63.07 6.88
CA VAL A 332 -36.83 -63.60 5.78
C VAL A 332 -36.09 -64.67 4.99
N TYR A 333 -34.81 -64.47 4.72
CA TYR A 333 -34.02 -65.36 3.87
C TYR A 333 -33.08 -66.29 4.66
N GLY A 334 -33.01 -66.14 5.99
CA GLY A 334 -32.07 -66.86 6.85
C GLY A 334 -30.63 -66.39 6.65
N ASN A 335 -29.70 -66.92 7.46
CA ASN A 335 -28.27 -66.75 7.18
C ASN A 335 -27.98 -67.37 5.82
N PHE A 336 -27.73 -66.55 4.80
CA PHE A 336 -26.99 -66.99 3.63
C PHE A 336 -25.55 -67.27 4.06
N THR A 337 -25.36 -68.37 4.78
CA THR A 337 -24.08 -69.06 4.84
C THR A 337 -23.92 -69.71 3.47
N ALA A 338 -23.45 -68.93 2.50
CA ALA A 338 -22.86 -69.50 1.30
C ALA A 338 -21.60 -70.23 1.77
N SER A 339 -21.71 -71.53 2.03
CA SER A 339 -20.57 -72.43 2.01
C SER A 339 -20.11 -72.52 0.56
N LEU A 340 -19.03 -71.80 0.24
CA LEU A 340 -18.20 -72.02 -0.94
C LEU A 340 -16.75 -71.98 -0.49
#